data_AF-A0A9Q4D3T9-F1
#
_entry.id   AF-A0A9Q4D3T9-F1
#
_cell.length_a   1.000
_cell.length_b   1.000
_cell.length_c   1.000
_cell.angle_alpha   90.00
_cell.angle_beta   90.00
_cell.angle_gamma   90.00
#
_symmetry.space_group_name_H-M   'P 1'
#
loop_
_entity.id
_entity.type
_entity.pdbx_description
1 polymer ?
#
loop_
_entity_poly.entity_id
_entity_poly.type
_entity_poly.pdbx_seq_one_letter_code
_entity_poly.pdbx_strand_id
1 'polypeptide(L)'
;GVPTLQAATLIIGLPFSIVMYLIMIGFWKALRAERSQREGRSSTRRSAVASRIPGPDSHWRRRLSRTGSFPGPKSVRRYEDEVLAPALAEVLEEFRTHGRDAELTSSVVGYQGLSEHTFTVRMGEDRDFHYQVYPVATPVPAFGGFRTNPDSDLYYRLEVFTETGSQGTDVMDWSHEQVINDVLDSWEAHLAFLSIHTGPSKIQDGTEGPPDWSTDIHDVPTGQIPAAKEANP
;
A
#
# COMPACT_ATOMS: atom_id res chain seq x y z
N GLY A 1 58.30 -12.18 -8.83
CA GLY A 1 57.51 -11.48 -9.85
C GLY A 1 56.02 -11.37 -9.52
N VAL A 2 55.43 -12.34 -8.81
CA VAL A 2 53.98 -12.39 -8.53
C VAL A 2 53.50 -11.48 -7.38
N PRO A 3 54.19 -11.36 -6.22
CA PRO A 3 53.67 -10.55 -5.10
C PRO A 3 53.70 -9.04 -5.36
N THR A 4 54.64 -8.56 -6.19
CA THR A 4 54.71 -7.16 -6.60
C THR A 4 53.59 -6.77 -7.56
N LEU A 5 53.12 -7.70 -8.42
CA LEU A 5 52.00 -7.44 -9.32
C LEU A 5 50.65 -7.39 -8.57
N GLN A 6 50.46 -8.26 -7.57
CA GLN A 6 49.28 -8.24 -6.69
C GLN A 6 49.24 -6.99 -5.80
N ALA A 7 50.39 -6.56 -5.28
CA ALA A 7 50.48 -5.32 -4.50
C ALA A 7 50.08 -4.09 -5.34
N ALA A 8 50.44 -4.04 -6.62
CA ALA A 8 50.04 -2.97 -7.52
C ALA A 8 48.51 -2.92 -7.73
N THR A 9 47.84 -4.07 -7.89
CA THR A 9 46.38 -4.13 -7.98
C THR A 9 45.70 -3.69 -6.68
N LEU A 10 46.27 -4.03 -5.52
CA LEU A 10 45.75 -3.60 -4.22
C LEU A 10 45.85 -2.08 -4.05
N ILE A 11 46.98 -1.49 -4.43
CA ILE A 11 47.24 -0.04 -4.35
C ILE A 11 46.31 0.75 -5.28
N ILE A 12 45.97 0.20 -6.45
CA ILE A 12 45.07 0.84 -7.42
C ILE A 12 43.58 0.56 -7.11
N GLY A 13 43.26 -0.61 -6.55
CA GLY A 13 41.89 -1.03 -6.25
C GLY A 13 41.29 -0.32 -5.04
N LEU A 14 42.09 -0.09 -3.99
CA LEU A 14 41.64 0.57 -2.76
C LEU A 14 41.02 1.98 -2.99
N PRO A 15 41.64 2.90 -3.75
CA PRO A 15 41.02 4.20 -4.02
C PRO A 15 39.74 4.08 -4.87
N PHE A 16 39.67 3.09 -5.77
CA PHE A 16 38.47 2.84 -6.56
C PHE A 16 37.33 2.29 -5.70
N SER A 17 37.61 1.43 -4.70
CA SER A 17 36.60 0.96 -3.74
C SER A 17 35.99 2.10 -2.94
N ILE A 18 36.76 3.11 -2.56
CA ILE A 18 36.25 4.32 -1.87
C ILE A 18 35.25 5.06 -2.77
N VAL A 19 35.59 5.25 -4.05
CA VAL A 19 34.69 5.87 -5.04
C VAL A 19 33.40 5.05 -5.18
N MET A 20 33.51 3.72 -5.26
CA MET A 20 32.36 2.83 -5.36
C MET A 20 31.44 2.94 -4.13
N TYR A 21 32.00 3.01 -2.92
CA TYR A 21 31.22 3.22 -1.69
C TYR A 21 30.48 4.56 -1.69
N LEU A 22 31.13 5.64 -2.15
CA LEU A 22 30.48 6.95 -2.27
C LEU A 22 29.33 6.92 -3.29
N ILE A 23 29.50 6.22 -4.41
CA ILE A 23 28.43 6.02 -5.39
C ILE A 23 27.29 5.21 -4.79
N MET A 24 27.56 4.11 -4.06
CA MET A 24 26.54 3.31 -3.40
C MET A 24 25.74 4.13 -2.37
N ILE A 25 26.42 4.95 -1.57
CA ILE A 25 25.76 5.85 -0.60
C ILE A 25 24.91 6.90 -1.33
N GLY A 26 25.43 7.48 -2.41
CA GLY A 26 24.72 8.45 -3.24
C GLY A 26 23.46 7.86 -3.88
N PHE A 27 23.58 6.66 -4.44
CA PHE A 27 22.49 5.94 -5.07
C PHE A 27 21.43 5.52 -4.04
N TRP A 28 21.85 5.03 -2.86
CA TRP A 28 20.95 4.69 -1.78
C TRP A 28 20.16 5.92 -1.28
N LYS A 29 20.82 7.07 -1.14
CA LYS A 29 20.14 8.34 -0.79
C LYS A 29 19.19 8.80 -1.90
N ALA A 30 19.58 8.68 -3.17
CA ALA A 30 18.75 9.04 -4.31
C ALA A 30 17.49 8.16 -4.37
N LEU A 31 17.64 6.85 -4.18
CA LEU A 31 16.52 5.91 -4.11
C LEU A 31 15.60 6.17 -2.92
N ARG A 32 16.15 6.47 -1.72
CA ARG A 32 15.33 6.84 -0.55
C ARG A 32 14.53 8.12 -0.79
N ALA A 33 15.15 9.13 -1.42
CA ALA A 33 14.48 10.39 -1.76
C ALA A 33 13.46 10.22 -2.89
N GLU A 34 13.73 9.33 -3.85
CA GLU A 34 12.79 9.01 -4.92
C GLU A 34 11.61 8.19 -4.39
N ARG A 35 11.82 7.29 -3.44
CA ARG A 35 10.75 6.51 -2.79
C ARG A 35 9.75 7.43 -2.07
N SER A 36 10.23 8.37 -1.26
CA SER A 36 9.36 9.35 -0.58
C SER A 36 8.66 10.30 -1.55
N GLN A 37 9.33 10.68 -2.64
CA GLN A 37 8.72 11.49 -3.70
C GLN A 37 7.71 10.71 -4.56
N ARG A 38 7.91 9.40 -4.74
CA ARG A 38 6.97 8.51 -5.44
C ARG A 38 5.72 8.29 -4.59
N GLU A 39 5.86 8.05 -3.29
CA GLU A 39 4.74 7.95 -2.33
C GLU A 39 3.88 9.22 -2.32
N GLY A 40 4.49 10.42 -2.35
CA GLY A 40 3.74 11.68 -2.45
C GLY A 40 3.09 11.95 -3.82
N ARG A 41 3.66 11.41 -4.91
CA ARG A 41 3.14 11.61 -6.28
C ARG A 41 2.15 10.56 -6.74
N SER A 42 2.27 9.30 -6.29
CA SER A 42 1.30 8.23 -6.58
C SER A 42 -0.03 8.52 -5.88
N SER A 43 0.04 8.85 -4.59
CA SER A 43 -1.11 9.29 -3.77
C SER A 43 -1.84 10.48 -4.41
N THR A 44 -1.10 11.48 -4.87
CA THR A 44 -1.68 12.67 -5.52
C THR A 44 -2.27 12.35 -6.90
N ARG A 45 -1.65 11.46 -7.69
CA ARG A 45 -2.15 11.09 -9.03
C ARG A 45 -3.41 10.25 -8.98
N ARG A 46 -3.50 9.25 -8.10
CA ARG A 46 -4.73 8.47 -7.91
C ARG A 46 -5.83 9.28 -7.25
N SER A 47 -5.51 10.11 -6.24
CA SER A 47 -6.47 11.06 -5.66
C SER A 47 -7.00 12.07 -6.69
N ALA A 48 -6.17 12.48 -7.66
CA ALA A 48 -6.60 13.32 -8.77
C ALA A 48 -7.51 12.58 -9.76
N VAL A 49 -7.33 11.27 -9.97
CA VAL A 49 -8.22 10.43 -10.80
C VAL A 49 -9.55 10.17 -10.08
N ALA A 50 -9.52 9.81 -8.80
CA ALA A 50 -10.73 9.68 -7.96
C ALA A 50 -11.54 11.00 -7.94
N SER A 51 -10.87 12.16 -7.96
CA SER A 51 -11.54 13.47 -8.04
C SER A 51 -12.20 13.81 -9.40
N ARG A 52 -12.07 12.93 -10.42
CA ARG A 52 -12.70 13.14 -11.74
C ARG A 52 -14.15 12.68 -11.82
N ILE A 53 -14.69 12.04 -10.79
CA ILE A 53 -16.12 11.71 -10.74
C ILE A 53 -16.92 13.02 -10.62
N PRO A 54 -17.75 13.40 -11.63
CA PRO A 54 -18.50 14.64 -11.60
C PRO A 54 -19.56 14.59 -10.49
N GLY A 55 -19.42 15.44 -9.48
CA GLY A 55 -20.40 15.62 -8.40
C GLY A 55 -20.70 17.10 -8.20
N PRO A 56 -21.90 17.49 -7.73
CA PRO A 56 -22.40 18.87 -7.84
C PRO A 56 -21.65 19.92 -7.01
N ASP A 57 -20.88 19.51 -5.98
CA ASP A 57 -20.34 20.43 -5.00
C ASP A 57 -18.80 20.39 -4.90
N SER A 58 -18.18 21.43 -5.45
CA SER A 58 -16.76 21.84 -5.33
C SER A 58 -15.80 20.89 -4.61
N HIS A 59 -15.30 19.90 -5.36
CA HIS A 59 -14.26 18.94 -5.01
C HIS A 59 -13.05 19.54 -4.26
N TRP A 60 -12.64 20.77 -4.59
CA TRP A 60 -11.47 21.39 -3.96
C TRP A 60 -11.74 21.93 -2.54
N ARG A 61 -12.98 22.36 -2.21
CA ARG A 61 -13.32 22.84 -0.85
C ARG A 61 -13.40 21.68 0.13
N ARG A 62 -14.00 20.56 -0.33
CA ARG A 62 -14.01 19.29 0.41
C ARG A 62 -12.59 18.75 0.59
N ARG A 63 -11.72 18.87 -0.42
CA ARG A 63 -10.29 18.54 -0.29
C ARG A 63 -9.56 19.46 0.69
N LEU A 64 -9.82 20.77 0.66
CA LEU A 64 -9.17 21.73 1.56
C LEU A 64 -9.58 21.52 3.03
N SER A 65 -10.85 21.16 3.29
CA SER A 65 -11.28 20.80 4.65
C SER A 65 -10.67 19.49 5.15
N ARG A 66 -10.20 18.61 4.26
CA ARG A 66 -9.52 17.34 4.58
C ARG A 66 -8.03 17.50 4.88
N THR A 67 -7.39 18.61 4.47
CA THR A 67 -5.95 18.85 4.66
C THR A 67 -5.52 19.02 6.14
N GLY A 68 -6.42 18.84 7.10
CA GLY A 68 -6.09 18.94 8.53
C GLY A 68 -6.92 18.06 9.45
N SER A 69 -7.63 17.06 8.91
CA SER A 69 -8.35 16.07 9.73
C SER A 69 -7.50 14.82 9.90
N PHE A 70 -7.20 14.46 11.15
CA PHE A 70 -6.52 13.22 11.51
C PHE A 70 -7.56 12.23 12.03
N PRO A 71 -8.01 11.27 11.19
CA PRO A 71 -9.05 10.34 11.60
C PRO A 71 -8.54 9.40 12.70
N GLY A 72 -9.36 9.26 13.75
CA GLY A 72 -9.16 8.28 14.79
C GLY A 72 -9.79 6.93 14.42
N PRO A 73 -9.60 5.88 15.24
CA PRO A 73 -10.02 4.52 14.91
C PRO A 73 -11.54 4.38 14.71
N LYS A 74 -12.32 5.16 15.47
CA LYS A 74 -13.79 5.19 15.34
C LYS A 74 -14.25 5.74 13.99
N SER A 75 -13.52 6.73 13.45
CA SER A 75 -13.83 7.32 12.15
C SER A 75 -13.49 6.35 11.02
N VAL A 76 -12.35 5.66 11.14
CA VAL A 76 -11.93 4.62 10.19
C VAL A 76 -12.94 3.47 10.18
N ARG A 77 -13.28 2.90 11.34
CA ARG A 77 -14.28 1.83 11.42
C ARG A 77 -15.63 2.24 10.82
N ARG A 78 -16.10 3.46 11.10
CA ARG A 78 -17.33 3.96 10.49
C ARG A 78 -17.23 3.97 8.96
N TYR A 79 -16.11 4.45 8.43
CA TYR A 79 -15.87 4.48 7.00
C TYR A 79 -15.81 3.06 6.39
N GLU A 80 -15.15 2.12 7.10
CA GLU A 80 -15.12 0.70 6.73
C GLU A 80 -16.54 0.14 6.61
N ASP A 81 -17.36 0.32 7.64
CA ASP A 81 -18.72 -0.23 7.74
C ASP A 81 -19.71 0.43 6.77
N GLU A 82 -19.65 1.76 6.61
CA GLU A 82 -20.64 2.53 5.85
C GLU A 82 -20.31 2.64 4.35
N VAL A 83 -19.04 2.53 3.96
CA VAL A 83 -18.60 2.81 2.58
C VAL A 83 -17.72 1.71 2.01
N LEU A 84 -16.62 1.37 2.68
CA LEU A 84 -15.60 0.49 2.08
C LEU A 84 -16.10 -0.94 1.90
N ALA A 85 -16.59 -1.57 2.98
CA ALA A 85 -17.04 -2.96 2.93
C ALA A 85 -18.26 -3.15 2.00
N PRO A 86 -19.28 -2.27 2.00
CA PRO A 86 -20.36 -2.33 1.01
C PRO A 86 -19.84 -2.21 -0.43
N ALA A 87 -18.88 -1.32 -0.70
CA ALA A 87 -18.30 -1.15 -2.02
C ALA A 87 -17.58 -2.39 -2.53
N LEU A 88 -16.73 -2.98 -1.69
CA LEU A 88 -15.99 -4.20 -2.04
C LEU A 88 -16.94 -5.40 -2.21
N ALA A 89 -18.01 -5.47 -1.42
CA ALA A 89 -19.03 -6.51 -1.56
C ALA A 89 -19.82 -6.37 -2.87
N GLU A 90 -20.14 -5.14 -3.30
CA GLU A 90 -20.80 -4.89 -4.58
C GLU A 90 -19.91 -5.35 -5.76
N VAL A 91 -18.63 -4.97 -5.75
CA VAL A 91 -17.67 -5.42 -6.77
C VAL A 91 -17.53 -6.95 -6.78
N LEU A 92 -17.50 -7.58 -5.61
CA LEU A 92 -17.43 -9.04 -5.49
C LEU A 92 -18.60 -9.73 -6.18
N GLU A 93 -19.82 -9.28 -5.93
CA GLU A 93 -21.01 -9.90 -6.53
C GLU A 93 -21.08 -9.68 -8.04
N GLU A 94 -20.66 -8.50 -8.54
CA GLU A 94 -20.54 -8.25 -9.98
C GLU A 94 -19.49 -9.16 -10.64
N PHE A 95 -18.30 -9.31 -10.05
CA PHE A 95 -17.27 -10.22 -10.57
C PHE A 95 -17.75 -11.67 -10.61
N ARG A 96 -18.45 -12.13 -9.57
CA ARG A 96 -19.05 -13.47 -9.51
C ARG A 96 -20.15 -13.66 -10.55
N THR A 97 -20.99 -12.65 -10.75
CA THR A 97 -22.03 -12.64 -11.80
C THR A 97 -21.42 -12.78 -13.20
N HIS A 98 -20.24 -12.20 -13.40
CA HIS A 98 -19.45 -12.37 -14.63
C HIS A 98 -18.62 -13.67 -14.68
N GLY A 99 -18.85 -14.61 -13.76
CA GLY A 99 -18.25 -15.94 -13.76
C GLY A 99 -16.79 -15.97 -13.29
N ARG A 100 -16.32 -14.95 -12.56
CA ARG A 100 -14.98 -14.94 -11.97
C ARG A 100 -15.00 -15.59 -10.59
N ASP A 101 -13.93 -16.32 -10.27
CA ASP A 101 -13.70 -16.83 -8.92
C ASP A 101 -13.09 -15.71 -8.06
N ALA A 102 -13.98 -14.89 -7.49
CA ALA A 102 -13.63 -13.77 -6.64
C ALA A 102 -14.00 -14.03 -5.17
N GLU A 103 -13.13 -13.58 -4.27
CA GLU A 103 -13.24 -13.74 -2.83
C GLU A 103 -12.91 -12.42 -2.12
N LEU A 104 -13.72 -12.06 -1.12
CA LEU A 104 -13.46 -10.93 -0.23
C LEU A 104 -13.25 -11.49 1.18
N THR A 105 -12.03 -11.34 1.70
CA THR A 105 -11.69 -11.69 3.08
C THR A 105 -11.58 -10.43 3.90
N SER A 106 -12.16 -10.44 5.10
CA SER A 106 -12.02 -9.34 6.06
C SER A 106 -11.52 -9.91 7.38
N SER A 107 -10.44 -9.35 7.92
CA SER A 107 -9.84 -9.81 9.17
C SER A 107 -9.58 -8.62 10.08
N VAL A 108 -9.82 -8.79 11.37
CA VAL A 108 -9.57 -7.74 12.35
C VAL A 108 -8.08 -7.67 12.63
N VAL A 109 -7.49 -6.49 12.43
CA VAL A 109 -6.06 -6.25 12.61
C VAL A 109 -5.82 -5.26 13.77
N GLY A 110 -4.81 -5.58 14.58
CA GLY A 110 -4.45 -4.79 15.77
C GLY A 110 -5.51 -4.77 16.88
N TYR A 111 -5.27 -3.95 17.90
CA TYR A 111 -6.11 -3.91 19.11
C TYR A 111 -7.29 -2.94 19.03
N GLN A 112 -7.34 -2.11 17.99
CA GLN A 112 -8.38 -1.09 17.86
C GLN A 112 -9.60 -1.59 17.09
N GLY A 113 -9.56 -2.86 16.67
CA GLY A 113 -10.63 -3.51 15.95
C GLY A 113 -10.91 -2.92 14.58
N LEU A 114 -9.86 -2.41 13.91
CA LEU A 114 -9.91 -2.06 12.51
C LEU A 114 -9.79 -3.33 11.68
N SER A 115 -10.32 -3.31 10.46
CA SER A 115 -10.30 -4.50 9.60
C SER A 115 -9.41 -4.27 8.39
N GLU A 116 -8.61 -5.27 8.05
CA GLU A 116 -8.07 -5.38 6.70
C GLU A 116 -9.15 -5.99 5.80
N HIS A 117 -9.21 -5.52 4.55
CA HIS A 117 -10.11 -6.06 3.53
C HIS A 117 -9.30 -6.46 2.31
N THR A 118 -9.30 -7.75 1.98
CA THR A 118 -8.56 -8.30 0.85
C THR A 118 -9.53 -8.84 -0.19
N PHE A 119 -9.58 -8.19 -1.36
CA PHE A 119 -10.28 -8.64 -2.54
C PHE A 119 -9.32 -9.42 -3.45
N THR A 120 -9.64 -10.66 -3.75
CA THR A 120 -8.81 -11.56 -4.57
C THR A 120 -9.63 -12.13 -5.71
N VAL A 121 -9.05 -12.22 -6.92
CA VAL A 121 -9.63 -12.93 -8.06
C VAL A 121 -8.66 -14.00 -8.53
N ARG A 122 -9.08 -15.26 -8.47
CA ARG A 122 -8.28 -16.40 -8.91
C ARG A 122 -8.18 -16.46 -10.42
N MET A 123 -6.97 -16.65 -10.93
CA MET A 123 -6.64 -16.66 -12.37
C MET A 123 -6.05 -17.98 -12.85
N GLY A 124 -6.03 -19.01 -11.99
CA GLY A 124 -5.62 -20.36 -12.34
C GLY A 124 -4.12 -20.51 -12.50
N GLU A 125 -3.65 -20.64 -13.75
CA GLU A 125 -2.20 -20.76 -14.05
C GLU A 125 -1.51 -19.40 -14.10
N ASP A 126 -2.28 -18.33 -14.31
CA ASP A 126 -1.79 -16.96 -14.26
C ASP A 126 -1.81 -16.44 -12.82
N ARG A 127 -1.09 -15.34 -12.59
CA ARG A 127 -1.01 -14.73 -11.27
C ARG A 127 -2.37 -14.17 -10.84
N ASP A 128 -2.81 -14.56 -9.65
CA ASP A 128 -4.04 -14.07 -9.03
C ASP A 128 -4.01 -12.56 -8.87
N PHE A 129 -5.17 -11.93 -8.92
CA PHE A 129 -5.28 -10.49 -8.65
C PHE A 129 -5.51 -10.27 -7.16
N HIS A 130 -4.74 -9.37 -6.56
CA HIS A 130 -4.90 -8.96 -5.17
C HIS A 130 -5.06 -7.44 -5.03
N TYR A 131 -6.13 -7.04 -4.36
CA TYR A 131 -6.40 -5.68 -3.93
C TYR A 131 -6.70 -5.70 -2.43
N GLN A 132 -5.80 -5.14 -1.63
CA GLN A 132 -5.97 -5.07 -0.18
C GLN A 132 -6.09 -3.62 0.28
N VAL A 133 -7.00 -3.37 1.21
CA VAL A 133 -7.04 -2.15 2.00
C VAL A 133 -6.64 -2.47 3.42
N TYR A 134 -5.59 -1.80 3.91
CA TYR A 134 -5.01 -2.07 5.22
C TYR A 134 -4.91 -0.79 6.07
N PRO A 135 -5.27 -0.85 7.36
CA PRO A 135 -5.15 0.30 8.26
C PRO A 135 -3.70 0.52 8.72
N VAL A 136 -3.16 1.69 8.41
CA VAL A 136 -1.82 2.13 8.78
C VAL A 136 -1.89 3.19 9.88
N ALA A 137 -1.24 2.95 11.01
CA ALA A 137 -1.08 3.95 12.07
C ALA A 137 0.06 4.91 11.70
N THR A 138 -0.14 6.21 11.84
CA THR A 138 0.87 7.23 11.56
C THR A 138 0.90 8.27 12.68
N PRO A 139 2.08 8.79 13.08
CA PRO A 139 2.17 9.86 14.08
C PRO A 139 1.59 11.16 13.54
N VAL A 140 0.76 11.84 14.34
CA VAL A 140 0.21 13.15 13.97
C VAL A 140 1.36 14.15 13.81
N PRO A 141 1.50 14.81 12.64
CA PRO A 141 2.53 15.82 12.42
C PRO A 141 2.45 16.96 13.45
N ALA A 142 3.60 17.44 13.91
CA ALA A 142 3.69 18.55 14.85
C ALA A 142 3.16 19.89 14.28
N PHE A 143 3.05 20.01 12.95
CA PHE A 143 2.63 21.20 12.25
C PHE A 143 1.23 21.03 11.63
N GLY A 144 0.18 21.31 12.41
CA GLY A 144 -1.14 21.69 11.90
C GLY A 144 -2.23 20.62 11.89
N GLY A 145 -3.44 21.01 12.30
CA GLY A 145 -4.70 20.28 12.12
C GLY A 145 -5.58 20.20 13.36
N PHE A 146 -6.87 19.93 13.16
CA PHE A 146 -7.81 19.62 14.24
C PHE A 146 -7.66 18.13 14.60
N ARG A 147 -7.25 17.84 15.84
CA ARG A 147 -7.19 16.47 16.35
C ARG A 147 -8.59 15.96 16.63
N THR A 148 -9.00 14.91 15.92
CA THR A 148 -10.28 14.24 16.18
C THR A 148 -10.19 13.30 17.39
N ASN A 149 -8.97 12.87 17.75
CA ASN A 149 -8.67 12.10 18.94
C ASN A 149 -7.64 12.85 19.81
N PRO A 150 -8.06 13.55 20.87
CA PRO A 150 -7.16 14.32 21.73
C PRO A 150 -6.15 13.46 22.51
N ASP A 151 -6.50 12.20 22.76
CA ASP A 151 -5.75 11.28 23.65
C ASP A 151 -4.78 10.35 22.91
N SER A 152 -4.68 10.48 21.58
CA SER A 152 -3.80 9.66 20.74
C SER A 152 -2.91 10.54 19.89
N ASP A 153 -1.59 10.31 20.01
CA ASP A 153 -0.60 10.89 19.09
C ASP A 153 -0.58 10.18 17.73
N LEU A 154 -1.40 9.15 17.56
CA LEU A 154 -1.56 8.38 16.32
C LEU A 154 -2.88 8.71 15.62
N TYR A 155 -2.82 8.78 14.30
CA TYR A 155 -3.97 8.77 13.41
C TYR A 155 -3.88 7.58 12.45
N TYR A 156 -5.02 7.21 11.87
CA TYR A 156 -5.13 5.99 11.08
C TYR A 156 -5.50 6.32 9.65
N ARG A 157 -4.84 5.70 8.69
CA ARG A 157 -5.11 5.83 7.26
C ARG A 157 -5.45 4.48 6.69
N LEU A 158 -6.25 4.43 5.64
CA LEU A 158 -6.55 3.18 4.94
C LEU A 158 -5.78 3.18 3.64
N GLU A 159 -4.68 2.43 3.58
CA GLU A 159 -3.85 2.39 2.38
C GLU A 159 -4.19 1.20 1.49
N VAL A 160 -4.16 1.44 0.17
CA VAL A 160 -4.30 0.38 -0.83
C VAL A 160 -2.95 -0.30 -1.06
N PHE A 161 -2.95 -1.61 -0.95
CA PHE A 161 -1.85 -2.50 -1.30
C PHE A 161 -2.26 -3.38 -2.47
N THR A 162 -1.33 -3.56 -3.40
CA THR A 162 -1.46 -4.57 -4.47
C THR A 162 -0.27 -5.52 -4.39
N GLU A 163 -0.15 -6.43 -5.34
CA GLU A 163 0.98 -7.36 -5.45
C GLU A 163 2.35 -6.67 -5.51
N THR A 164 2.39 -5.39 -5.91
CA THR A 164 3.62 -4.59 -5.98
C THR A 164 3.93 -3.83 -4.68
N GLY A 165 3.13 -4.05 -3.64
CA GLY A 165 3.22 -3.37 -2.34
C GLY A 165 2.27 -2.18 -2.20
N SER A 166 2.54 -1.32 -1.22
CA SER A 166 1.73 -0.12 -0.95
C SER A 166 1.71 0.79 -2.17
N GLN A 167 0.52 1.24 -2.55
CA GLN A 167 0.33 2.28 -3.56
C GLN A 167 0.46 3.70 -2.96
N GLY A 168 0.64 3.79 -1.63
CA GLY A 168 0.68 5.04 -0.86
C GLY A 168 -0.62 5.83 -0.91
N THR A 169 -1.70 5.22 -1.40
CA THR A 169 -2.97 5.88 -1.65
C THR A 169 -3.90 5.63 -0.49
N ASP A 170 -4.31 6.72 0.16
CA ASP A 170 -5.22 6.68 1.29
C ASP A 170 -6.66 6.85 0.80
N VAL A 171 -7.47 5.83 1.06
CA VAL A 171 -8.87 5.74 0.61
C VAL A 171 -9.83 6.41 1.60
N MET A 172 -9.34 6.90 2.74
CA MET A 172 -10.16 7.62 3.69
C MET A 172 -10.93 8.76 3.00
N ASP A 173 -12.23 8.84 3.30
CA ASP A 173 -13.20 9.78 2.73
C ASP A 173 -13.46 9.67 1.22
N TRP A 174 -13.07 8.57 0.57
CA TRP A 174 -13.53 8.26 -0.79
C TRP A 174 -15.01 7.90 -0.77
N SER A 175 -15.77 8.33 -1.77
CA SER A 175 -17.15 7.87 -1.93
C SER A 175 -17.19 6.40 -2.33
N HIS A 176 -18.35 5.77 -2.13
CA HIS A 176 -18.63 4.41 -2.58
C HIS A 176 -18.14 4.18 -4.04
N GLU A 177 -18.58 5.00 -5.00
CA GLU A 177 -18.13 4.85 -6.39
C GLU A 177 -16.62 5.05 -6.61
N GLN A 178 -15.94 5.84 -5.79
CA GLN A 178 -14.49 6.03 -5.94
C GLN A 178 -13.74 4.76 -5.56
N VAL A 179 -14.21 4.04 -4.53
CA VAL A 179 -13.65 2.73 -4.14
C VAL A 179 -13.86 1.71 -5.26
N ILE A 180 -15.09 1.61 -5.80
CA ILE A 180 -15.39 0.69 -6.91
C ILE A 180 -14.47 0.94 -8.09
N ASN A 181 -14.37 2.20 -8.53
CA ASN A 181 -13.55 2.55 -9.69
C ASN A 181 -12.06 2.26 -9.46
N ASP A 182 -11.51 2.48 -8.26
CA ASP A 182 -10.10 2.17 -8.00
C ASP A 182 -9.80 0.67 -8.01
N VAL A 183 -10.75 -0.16 -7.56
CA VAL A 183 -10.65 -1.63 -7.69
C VAL A 183 -10.64 -2.04 -9.17
N LEU A 184 -11.54 -1.47 -9.98
CA LEU A 184 -11.61 -1.72 -11.42
C LEU A 184 -10.35 -1.25 -12.16
N ASP A 185 -9.86 -0.04 -11.87
CA ASP A 185 -8.61 0.49 -12.42
C ASP A 185 -7.43 -0.42 -12.07
N SER A 186 -7.38 -0.92 -10.82
CA SER A 186 -6.34 -1.85 -10.37
C SER A 186 -6.43 -3.20 -11.08
N TRP A 187 -7.65 -3.70 -11.33
CA TRP A 187 -7.89 -4.92 -12.10
C TRP A 187 -7.47 -4.77 -13.56
N GLU A 188 -7.82 -3.67 -14.23
CA GLU A 188 -7.39 -3.38 -15.60
C GLU A 188 -5.87 -3.27 -15.70
N ALA A 189 -5.23 -2.62 -14.73
CA ALA A 189 -3.78 -2.54 -14.65
C ALA A 189 -3.13 -3.93 -14.49
N HIS A 190 -3.75 -4.84 -13.73
CA HIS A 190 -3.30 -6.22 -13.59
C HIS A 190 -3.40 -7.00 -14.90
N LEU A 191 -4.53 -6.89 -15.60
CA LEU A 191 -4.70 -7.52 -16.92
C LEU A 191 -3.70 -6.99 -17.94
N ALA A 192 -3.47 -5.67 -17.95
CA ALA A 192 -2.44 -5.06 -18.79
C ALA A 192 -1.05 -5.60 -18.46
N PHE A 193 -0.73 -5.73 -17.17
CA PHE A 193 0.51 -6.35 -16.71
C PHE A 193 0.66 -7.78 -17.25
N LEU A 194 -0.36 -8.64 -17.10
CA LEU A 194 -0.33 -10.01 -17.59
C LEU A 194 -0.16 -10.08 -19.11
N SER A 195 -0.82 -9.20 -19.87
CA SER A 195 -0.72 -9.15 -21.33
C SER A 195 0.69 -8.81 -21.85
N ILE A 196 1.43 -7.99 -21.09
CA ILE A 196 2.82 -7.62 -21.42
C ILE A 196 3.79 -8.72 -20.98
N HIS A 197 3.49 -9.40 -19.88
CA HIS A 197 4.34 -10.42 -19.27
C HIS A 197 3.94 -11.85 -19.64
N THR A 198 3.20 -12.05 -20.74
CA THR A 198 2.84 -13.39 -21.26
C THR A 198 4.07 -14.14 -21.77
N GLY A 199 4.83 -14.67 -20.82
CA GLY A 199 5.89 -15.67 -20.91
C GLY A 199 5.98 -16.32 -19.52
N PRO A 200 6.37 -17.60 -19.39
CA PRO A 200 6.17 -18.36 -18.15
C PRO A 200 6.92 -17.71 -16.98
N SER A 201 6.20 -16.94 -16.17
CA SER A 201 6.74 -16.31 -14.97
C SER A 201 6.85 -17.38 -13.89
N LYS A 202 8.01 -18.05 -13.83
CA LYS A 202 8.41 -18.88 -12.70
C LYS A 202 8.76 -18.02 -11.48
N ILE A 203 7.81 -17.20 -11.02
CA ILE A 203 7.76 -16.74 -9.63
C ILE A 203 6.50 -17.36 -9.03
N GLN A 204 6.46 -18.68 -9.11
CA GLN A 204 5.64 -19.51 -8.25
C GLN A 204 6.66 -20.24 -7.38
N ASP A 205 7.11 -19.57 -6.32
CA ASP A 205 7.72 -20.27 -5.20
C ASP A 205 7.22 -19.63 -3.91
N GLY A 206 6.19 -20.27 -3.35
CA GLY A 206 5.97 -20.40 -1.92
C GLY A 206 5.57 -19.14 -1.15
N THR A 207 4.27 -18.87 -1.10
CA THR A 207 3.52 -18.80 0.17
C THR A 207 2.03 -18.95 -0.15
N GLU A 208 1.42 -20.08 0.25
CA GLU A 208 -0.02 -20.21 0.33
C GLU A 208 -0.53 -19.24 1.41
N GLY A 209 -1.01 -18.07 0.99
CA GLY A 209 -1.59 -17.07 1.86
C GLY A 209 -1.72 -15.72 1.15
N PRO A 210 -2.67 -14.85 1.55
CA PRO A 210 -2.63 -13.44 1.16
C PRO A 210 -1.23 -12.88 1.45
N PRO A 211 -0.67 -12.01 0.58
CA PRO A 211 0.59 -11.35 0.91
C PRO A 211 0.51 -10.73 2.31
N ASP A 212 1.57 -10.80 3.11
CA ASP A 212 1.59 -10.17 4.44
C ASP A 212 2.31 -8.83 4.34
N TRP A 213 1.54 -7.74 4.24
CA TRP A 213 2.09 -6.39 4.16
C TRP A 213 2.40 -5.79 5.54
N SER A 214 2.07 -6.48 6.64
CA SER A 214 2.32 -5.97 7.99
C SER A 214 3.82 -5.78 8.29
N THR A 215 4.68 -6.56 7.62
CA THR A 215 6.14 -6.49 7.77
C THR A 215 6.80 -5.37 6.96
N ASP A 216 6.14 -4.86 5.92
CA ASP A 216 6.69 -3.86 5.00
C ASP A 216 6.50 -2.42 5.51
N ILE A 217 5.67 -2.23 6.54
CA ILE A 217 5.41 -0.94 7.16
C ILE A 217 6.58 -0.61 8.12
N HIS A 218 7.57 0.11 7.60
CA HIS A 218 8.66 0.66 8.40
C HIS A 218 8.45 2.16 8.63
N ASP A 219 8.22 2.56 9.89
CA ASP A 219 8.44 3.90 10.48
C ASP A 219 7.46 4.26 11.64
N VAL A 220 6.78 3.27 12.25
CA VAL A 220 6.11 3.41 13.56
C VAL A 220 6.47 2.20 14.41
N PRO A 221 6.71 2.31 15.74
CA PRO A 221 6.94 1.14 16.57
C PRO A 221 5.74 0.20 16.46
N THR A 222 5.89 -0.89 15.71
CA THR A 222 4.94 -2.00 15.57
C THR A 222 4.67 -2.72 16.90
N GLY A 223 5.25 -2.23 18.01
CA GLY A 223 4.95 -2.67 19.38
C GLY A 223 3.50 -2.48 19.84
N GLN A 224 2.57 -2.03 18.98
CA GLN A 224 1.12 -2.11 19.20
C GLN A 224 0.34 -2.82 18.08
N ILE A 225 1.01 -3.46 17.13
CA ILE A 225 0.38 -4.50 16.27
C ILE A 225 1.27 -5.77 16.35
N PRO A 226 1.16 -6.59 17.41
CA PRO A 226 1.80 -7.90 17.45
C PRO A 226 0.97 -8.89 16.62
N ALA A 227 1.68 -9.64 15.76
CA ALA A 227 1.14 -10.79 15.04
C ALA A 227 0.46 -11.78 16.00
N ALA A 228 -0.57 -12.48 15.50
CA ALA A 228 -1.24 -13.55 16.21
C ALA A 228 -0.20 -14.55 16.74
N LYS A 229 -0.09 -14.63 18.06
CA LYS A 229 0.66 -15.68 18.73
C LYS A 229 0.04 -17.00 18.31
N GLU A 230 0.81 -17.82 17.59
CA GLU A 230 0.49 -19.22 17.31
C GLU A 230 0.01 -19.88 18.60
N ALA A 231 -1.26 -20.26 18.62
CA ALA A 231 -1.79 -21.19 19.60
C ALA A 231 -1.52 -22.60 19.04
N ASN A 232 -0.43 -23.21 19.47
CA ASN A 232 -0.26 -24.66 19.39
C ASN A 232 -0.65 -25.26 20.76
N PRO A 233 -1.33 -26.41 20.80
CA PRO A 233 -2.03 -26.92 21.98
C PRO A 233 -1.10 -27.42 23.10
#